data_AF-A0A0B3AK87-F1
#
_entry.id   AF-A0A0B3AK87-F1
#
_cell.length_a   1.000
_cell.length_b   1.000
_cell.length_c   1.000
_cell.angle_alpha   90.00
_cell.angle_beta   90.00
_cell.angle_gamma   90.00
#
_symmetry.space_group_name_H-M   'P 1'
#
loop_
_entity.id
_entity.type
_entity.pdbx_description
1 polymer ?
#
loop_
_entity_poly.entity_id
_entity_poly.type
_entity_poly.pdbx_seq_one_letter_code
_entity_poly.pdbx_strand_id
1 'polypeptide(L)'
;MSLNKDIPSGKLLKYALKAIRDHPQVFEALEEYDKTRKLPKTVYRERINLTIDANILRTFKRYAGEKNLNMSRLVEKYMKKELGLK
;
A
#
# COMPACT_ATOMS: atom_id res chain seq x y z
N MET A 1 21.42 15.65 -39.55
CA MET A 1 20.05 15.44 -39.02
C MET A 1 20.13 15.53 -37.51
N SER A 2 19.37 16.46 -36.94
CA SER A 2 19.45 16.91 -35.56
C SER A 2 18.94 15.85 -34.58
N LEU A 3 19.83 15.18 -33.86
CA LEU A 3 19.51 14.41 -32.66
C LEU A 3 19.51 15.37 -31.47
N ASN A 4 18.37 16.00 -31.19
CA ASN A 4 18.05 16.60 -29.88
C ASN A 4 16.60 17.10 -29.92
N LYS A 5 15.63 16.18 -29.77
CA LYS A 5 14.23 16.55 -29.53
C LYS A 5 13.62 15.96 -28.25
N ASP A 6 14.38 15.19 -27.48
CA ASP A 6 13.79 14.36 -26.41
C ASP A 6 14.33 14.65 -25.00
N ILE A 7 14.98 15.80 -24.77
CA ILE A 7 15.35 16.19 -23.41
C ILE A 7 14.07 16.62 -22.69
N PRO A 8 13.61 15.90 -21.64
CA PRO A 8 12.40 16.27 -20.94
C PRO A 8 12.57 17.68 -20.37
N SER A 9 11.53 18.52 -20.43
CA SER A 9 11.58 19.85 -19.82
C SER A 9 12.12 19.75 -18.38
N GLY A 10 12.95 20.69 -17.93
CA GLY A 10 13.57 20.61 -16.61
C GLY A 10 12.57 20.46 -15.44
N LYS A 11 11.32 20.87 -15.64
CA LYS A 11 10.20 20.59 -14.74
C LYS A 11 9.88 19.10 -14.68
N LEU A 12 9.76 18.43 -15.83
CA LEU A 12 9.43 17.01 -15.92
C LEU A 12 10.51 16.14 -15.28
N LEU A 13 11.79 16.46 -15.52
CA LEU A 13 12.91 15.75 -14.88
C LEU A 13 12.86 15.90 -13.35
N LYS A 14 12.57 17.10 -12.85
CA LYS A 14 12.43 17.35 -11.40
C LYS A 14 11.28 16.56 -10.78
N TYR A 15 10.13 16.49 -11.45
CA TYR A 15 9.00 15.69 -10.98
C TYR A 15 9.28 14.18 -11.05
N ALA A 16 9.95 13.71 -12.09
CA ALA A 16 10.34 12.30 -12.23
C ALA A 16 11.30 11.87 -11.11
N LEU A 17 12.36 12.66 -10.85
CA LEU A 17 13.28 12.41 -9.75
C LEU A 17 12.59 12.43 -8.39
N LYS A 18 11.63 13.35 -8.20
CA LYS A 18 10.81 13.39 -6.98
C LYS A 18 9.94 12.13 -6.85
N ALA A 19 9.30 11.69 -7.93
CA ALA A 19 8.45 10.50 -7.92
C ALA A 19 9.25 9.22 -7.65
N ILE A 20 10.45 9.08 -8.21
CA ILE A 20 11.35 7.95 -7.94
C ILE A 20 11.71 7.90 -6.46
N ARG A 21 12.06 9.05 -5.87
CA ARG A 21 12.41 9.14 -4.45
C ARG A 21 11.22 8.86 -3.53
N ASP A 22 10.06 9.40 -3.85
CA ASP A 22 8.88 9.33 -2.98
C ASP A 22 8.17 7.95 -3.12
N HIS A 23 8.37 7.22 -4.24
CA HIS A 23 7.71 5.94 -4.53
C HIS A 23 8.62 4.88 -5.19
N PRO A 24 9.76 4.47 -4.58
CA PRO A 24 10.70 3.52 -5.18
C PRO A 24 10.05 2.17 -5.53
N GLN A 25 9.13 1.72 -4.68
CA GLN A 25 8.39 0.46 -4.80
C GLN A 25 7.59 0.34 -6.11
N VAL A 26 7.11 1.47 -6.63
CA VAL A 26 6.34 1.50 -7.89
C VAL A 26 7.27 1.28 -9.08
N PHE A 27 8.49 1.82 -9.04
CA PHE A 27 9.46 1.66 -10.11
C PHE A 27 10.06 0.25 -10.11
N GLU A 28 10.32 -0.32 -8.93
CA GLU A 28 10.68 -1.74 -8.80
C GLU A 28 9.60 -2.67 -9.39
N ALA A 29 8.33 -2.37 -9.10
CA ALA A 29 7.21 -3.12 -9.67
C ALA A 29 7.11 -3.01 -11.20
N LEU A 30 7.43 -1.84 -11.76
CA LEU A 30 7.47 -1.64 -13.21
C LEU A 30 8.65 -2.38 -13.85
N GLU A 31 9.82 -2.38 -13.21
CA GLU A 31 10.98 -3.14 -13.68
C GLU A 31 10.71 -4.66 -13.68
N GLU A 32 10.04 -5.15 -12.64
CA GLU A 32 9.65 -6.55 -12.53
C GLU A 32 8.55 -6.93 -13.55
N TYR A 33 7.64 -5.99 -13.87
CA TYR A 33 6.69 -6.16 -14.97
C TYR A 33 7.40 -6.29 -16.32
N ASP A 34 8.43 -5.49 -16.59
CA ASP A 34 9.14 -5.54 -17.87
C ASP A 34 9.84 -6.91 -18.08
N LYS A 35 10.35 -7.49 -16.98
CA LYS A 35 10.98 -8.83 -16.97
C LYS A 35 9.96 -9.97 -17.08
N THR A 36 8.84 -9.88 -16.36
CA THR A 36 7.93 -11.03 -16.16
C THR A 36 6.60 -10.92 -16.91
N ARG A 37 6.31 -9.73 -17.48
CA ARG A 37 5.00 -9.30 -18.01
C ARG A 37 3.85 -9.45 -17.02
N LYS A 38 4.14 -9.51 -15.71
CA LYS A 38 3.16 -9.60 -14.63
C LYS A 38 3.41 -8.48 -13.65
N LEU A 39 2.39 -7.66 -13.39
CA LEU A 39 2.52 -6.57 -12.42
C LEU A 39 2.55 -7.21 -11.02
N PRO A 40 3.66 -7.10 -10.27
CA PRO A 40 3.67 -7.55 -8.89
C PRO A 40 2.67 -6.72 -8.10
N LYS A 41 1.95 -7.35 -7.17
CA LYS A 41 0.96 -6.64 -6.37
C LYS A 41 1.69 -5.81 -5.33
N THR A 42 1.95 -4.54 -5.61
CA THR A 42 2.62 -3.61 -4.68
C THR A 42 1.96 -3.49 -3.30
N VAL A 43 0.69 -3.89 -3.17
CA VAL A 43 -0.04 -3.90 -1.89
C VAL A 43 -0.48 -5.33 -1.58
N TYR A 44 0.37 -6.08 -0.86
CA TYR A 44 -0.02 -7.37 -0.31
C TYR A 44 -0.80 -7.16 0.99
N ARG A 45 -2.06 -7.59 1.01
CA ARG A 45 -2.77 -7.84 2.26
C ARG A 45 -2.43 -9.25 2.72
N GLU A 46 -1.71 -9.35 3.82
CA GLU A 46 -1.40 -10.62 4.45
C GLU A 46 -2.49 -11.03 5.43
N ARG A 47 -2.72 -12.34 5.54
CA ARG A 47 -3.64 -12.91 6.52
C ARG A 47 -2.84 -13.32 7.74
N ILE A 48 -3.26 -12.83 8.91
CA ILE A 48 -2.69 -13.23 10.19
C ILE A 48 -3.65 -14.19 10.90
N ASN A 49 -3.11 -15.28 11.45
CA ASN A 49 -3.86 -16.19 12.32
C ASN A 49 -3.52 -15.82 13.76
N LEU A 50 -4.51 -15.38 14.52
CA LEU A 50 -4.36 -14.95 15.91
C LEU A 50 -5.39 -15.66 16.79
N THR A 51 -4.99 -15.95 18.02
CA THR A 51 -5.90 -16.46 19.05
C THR A 51 -6.36 -15.30 19.93
N ILE A 52 -7.67 -15.17 20.13
CA ILE A 52 -8.30 -14.13 20.94
C ILE A 52 -9.35 -14.80 21.84
N ASP A 53 -9.55 -14.26 23.03
CA ASP A 53 -10.62 -14.71 23.92
C ASP A 53 -12.01 -14.70 23.25
N ALA A 54 -12.79 -15.75 23.51
CA ALA A 54 -14.08 -15.95 22.86
C ALA A 54 -15.13 -14.89 23.24
N ASN A 55 -15.13 -14.41 24.49
CA ASN A 55 -16.07 -13.39 24.95
C ASN A 55 -15.74 -12.02 24.32
N ILE A 56 -14.45 -11.72 24.20
CA ILE A 56 -13.96 -10.52 23.51
C ILE A 56 -14.37 -10.58 22.03
N LEU A 57 -14.11 -11.71 21.34
CA LEU A 57 -14.48 -11.87 19.93
C LEU A 57 -15.99 -11.72 19.70
N ARG A 58 -16.81 -12.29 20.58
CA ARG A 58 -18.28 -12.17 20.50
C ARG A 58 -18.72 -10.71 20.61
N THR A 59 -18.19 -9.98 21.59
CA THR A 59 -18.50 -8.57 21.81
C THR A 59 -18.03 -7.72 20.63
N PHE A 60 -16.84 -8.02 20.11
CA PHE A 60 -16.25 -7.35 18.95
C PHE A 60 -17.09 -7.52 17.68
N LYS A 61 -17.54 -8.75 17.39
CA LYS A 61 -18.42 -9.05 16.25
C LYS A 61 -19.74 -8.30 16.35
N ARG A 62 -20.35 -8.28 17.54
CA ARG A 62 -21.61 -7.55 17.77
C ARG A 62 -21.42 -6.05 17.53
N TYR A 63 -20.38 -5.46 18.12
CA TYR A 63 -20.04 -4.04 17.92
C TYR A 63 -19.81 -3.69 16.44
N ALA A 64 -19.07 -4.54 15.71
CA ALA A 64 -18.82 -4.33 14.30
C ALA A 64 -20.11 -4.44 13.47
N GLY A 65 -20.99 -5.38 13.80
CA GLY A 65 -22.30 -5.56 13.16
C GLY A 65 -23.23 -4.37 13.37
N GLU A 66 -23.39 -3.91 14.61
CA GLU A 66 -24.26 -2.78 14.97
C GLU A 66 -23.86 -1.48 14.27
N LYS A 67 -22.55 -1.27 14.06
CA LYS A 67 -22.01 -0.06 13.42
C LYS A 67 -21.69 -0.22 11.93
N ASN A 68 -22.00 -1.37 11.33
CA ASN A 68 -21.68 -1.71 9.93
C ASN A 68 -20.19 -1.49 9.58
N LEU A 69 -19.30 -1.91 10.49
CA LEU A 69 -17.85 -1.74 10.36
C LEU A 69 -17.16 -3.03 9.91
N ASN A 70 -16.13 -2.89 9.07
CA ASN A 70 -15.28 -4.02 8.70
C ASN A 70 -14.27 -4.32 9.83
N MET A 71 -14.34 -5.55 10.36
CA MET A 71 -13.47 -6.01 11.46
C MET A 71 -11.98 -5.87 11.15
N SER A 72 -11.54 -6.31 9.97
CA SER A 72 -10.11 -6.24 9.58
C SER A 72 -9.62 -4.80 9.51
N ARG A 73 -10.43 -3.88 8.96
CA ARG A 73 -10.10 -2.44 8.94
C ARG A 73 -9.99 -1.85 10.34
N LEU A 74 -10.85 -2.30 11.26
CA LEU A 74 -10.85 -1.81 12.63
C LEU A 74 -9.60 -2.29 13.38
N VAL A 75 -9.23 -3.56 13.22
CA VAL A 75 -7.98 -4.11 13.76
C VAL A 75 -6.78 -3.36 13.18
N GLU A 76 -6.72 -3.21 11.86
CA GLU A 76 -5.63 -2.49 11.18
C GLU A 76 -5.52 -1.03 11.68
N LYS A 77 -6.66 -0.34 11.89
CA LYS A 77 -6.68 1.02 12.44
C LYS A 77 -6.08 1.09 13.84
N TYR A 78 -6.43 0.15 14.72
CA TYR A 78 -5.86 0.13 16.07
C TYR A 78 -4.39 -0.27 16.05
N MET A 79 -3.99 -1.23 15.22
CA MET A 79 -2.57 -1.58 15.02
C MET A 79 -1.74 -0.38 14.55
N LYS A 80 -2.24 0.38 13.56
CA LYS A 80 -1.59 1.61 13.10
C LYS A 80 -1.42 2.63 14.22
N LYS A 81 -2.47 2.83 15.04
CA LYS A 81 -2.44 3.73 16.19
C LYS A 81 -1.37 3.33 17.20
N GLU A 82 -1.30 2.06 17.59
CA GLU A 82 -0.32 1.55 18.56
C GLU A 82 1.11 1.60 18.02
N LEU A 83 1.30 1.37 16.71
CA LEU A 83 2.61 1.44 16.05
C LEU A 83 3.03 2.88 15.69
N GLY A 84 2.20 3.88 15.96
CA GLY A 84 2.48 5.28 15.57
C GLY A 84 2.47 5.53 14.06
N LEU A 85 1.88 4.62 13.28
CA LEU A 85 1.75 4.73 11.84
C LEU A 85 0.49 5.56 11.52
N LYS A 86 0.64 6.66 10.77
CA LYS A 86 -0.49 7.49 10.31
C LYS A 86 -1.21 6.88 9.11
#